data_AF-A0A7X7G862-F1
#
_entry.id   AF-A0A7X7G862-F1
#
_cell.length_a   1.000
_cell.length_b   1.000
_cell.length_c   1.000
_cell.angle_alpha   90.00
_cell.angle_beta   90.00
_cell.angle_gamma   90.00
#
_symmetry.space_group_name_H-M   'P 1'
#
loop_
_entity.id
_entity.type
_entity.pdbx_description
1 polymer ?
#
loop_
_entity_poly.entity_id
_entity_poly.type
_entity_poly.pdbx_seq_one_letter_code
_entity_poly.pdbx_strand_id
1 'polypeptide(L)'
;LLVALALMLLLIRNLFGLWVVLVGGAGVAAVTWAATPAVQTAVATALAWFWLLAAPRAVLELARRRGPASDADQLARLTRLPAALWVLLLLAATVTTAVAGGRLLVAAALAVGG
;
A
#
# COMPACT_ATOMS: atom_id res chain seq x y z
N LEU A 1 2.22 -19.85 0.61
CA LEU A 1 1.99 -18.41 0.39
C LEU A 1 1.81 -18.07 -1.09
N LEU A 2 2.78 -18.34 -1.97
CA LEU A 2 2.69 -18.01 -3.41
C LEU A 2 1.45 -18.58 -4.11
N VAL A 3 1.10 -19.85 -3.81
CA VAL A 3 -0.13 -20.48 -4.33
C VAL A 3 -1.38 -19.73 -3.86
N ALA A 4 -1.43 -19.27 -2.61
CA ALA A 4 -2.58 -18.52 -2.09
C ALA A 4 -2.73 -17.15 -2.78
N LEU A 5 -1.61 -16.46 -3.09
CA LEU A 5 -1.63 -15.22 -3.85
C LEU A 5 -2.10 -15.44 -5.29
N ALA A 6 -1.63 -16.51 -5.93
CA ALA A 6 -2.08 -16.89 -7.27
C ALA A 6 -3.58 -17.22 -7.29
N LEU A 7 -4.07 -17.95 -6.29
CA LEU A 7 -5.50 -18.23 -6.13
C LEU A 7 -6.30 -16.95 -5.86
N MET A 8 -5.75 -15.98 -5.14
CA MET A 8 -6.42 -14.69 -4.88
C MET A 8 -6.67 -13.91 -6.17
N LEU A 9 -5.80 -14.02 -7.19
CA LEU A 9 -6.04 -13.39 -8.51
C LEU A 9 -7.29 -13.95 -9.19
N LEU A 10 -7.58 -15.24 -9.04
CA LEU A 10 -8.79 -15.88 -9.57
C LEU A 10 -10.05 -15.45 -8.81
N LEU A 11 -9.91 -15.03 -7.55
CA LEU A 11 -11.00 -14.54 -6.72
C LEU A 11 -11.36 -13.07 -7.00
N ILE A 12 -10.53 -12.35 -7.79
CA ILE A 12 -10.87 -11.02 -8.27
C ILE A 12 -12.00 -11.13 -9.28
N ARG A 13 -13.23 -10.89 -8.83
CA ARG A 13 -14.43 -10.89 -9.69
C ARG A 13 -14.54 -9.66 -10.58
N ASN A 14 -13.60 -8.72 -10.45
CA ASN A 14 -13.57 -7.46 -11.16
C ASN A 14 -12.47 -7.46 -12.21
N LEU A 15 -12.83 -7.58 -13.49
CA LEU A 15 -11.88 -7.54 -14.61
C LEU A 15 -10.99 -6.31 -14.56
N PHE A 16 -11.53 -5.14 -14.21
CA PHE A 16 -10.72 -3.93 -14.04
C PHE A 16 -9.64 -4.10 -12.97
N GLY A 17 -9.99 -4.68 -11.82
CA GLY A 17 -9.04 -4.96 -10.74
C GLY A 17 -7.95 -5.94 -11.17
N LEU A 18 -8.32 -6.99 -11.91
CA LEU A 18 -7.36 -7.94 -12.48
C LEU A 18 -6.40 -7.23 -13.45
N TRP A 19 -6.91 -6.40 -14.36
CA TRP A 19 -6.10 -5.63 -15.30
C TRP A 19 -5.13 -4.69 -14.61
N VAL A 20 -5.56 -3.96 -13.57
CA VAL A 20 -4.69 -3.06 -12.79
C VAL A 20 -3.54 -3.85 -12.15
N VAL A 21 -3.84 -5.01 -11.54
CA VAL A 21 -2.82 -5.85 -10.91
C VAL A 21 -1.84 -6.43 -11.93
N LEU A 22 -2.34 -6.92 -13.07
CA LEU A 22 -1.49 -7.47 -14.12
C LEU A 22 -0.56 -6.41 -14.73
N VAL A 23 -1.11 -5.24 -15.09
CA VAL A 23 -0.33 -4.14 -15.67
C VAL A 23 0.68 -3.60 -14.65
N GLY A 24 0.26 -3.36 -13.41
CA GLY A 24 1.16 -2.90 -12.35
C GLY A 24 2.28 -3.91 -12.05
N GLY A 25 1.93 -5.19 -11.93
CA GLY A 25 2.90 -6.26 -11.70
C GLY A 25 3.89 -6.43 -12.84
N ALA A 26 3.40 -6.41 -14.09
CA ALA A 26 4.26 -6.45 -15.27
C ALA A 26 5.20 -5.23 -15.34
N GLY A 27 4.71 -4.04 -15.00
CA GLY A 27 5.52 -2.83 -14.91
C GLY A 27 6.65 -2.94 -13.89
N VAL A 28 6.35 -3.42 -12.67
CA VAL A 28 7.36 -3.65 -11.64
C VAL A 28 8.38 -4.71 -12.09
N ALA A 29 7.91 -5.81 -12.70
CA ALA A 29 8.80 -6.86 -13.21
C ALA A 29 9.73 -6.33 -14.31
N ALA A 30 9.19 -5.56 -15.26
CA ALA A 30 9.97 -4.93 -16.32
C ALA A 30 11.05 -4.00 -15.77
N VAL A 31 10.71 -3.13 -14.81
CA VAL A 31 11.68 -2.24 -14.16
C VAL A 31 12.75 -3.05 -13.42
N THR A 32 12.34 -4.08 -12.70
CA THR A 32 13.26 -4.91 -11.89
C THR A 32 14.27 -5.66 -12.76
N TRP A 33 13.86 -6.16 -13.92
CA TRP A 33 14.70 -7.02 -14.76
C TRP A 33 15.47 -6.25 -15.84
N ALA A 34 14.91 -5.15 -16.35
CA ALA A 34 15.44 -4.48 -17.55
C ALA A 34 15.95 -3.06 -17.29
N ALA A 35 15.61 -2.41 -16.17
CA ALA A 35 16.02 -1.03 -15.93
C ALA A 35 17.40 -0.91 -15.28
N THR A 36 18.10 0.20 -15.54
CA THR A 36 19.36 0.52 -14.88
C THR A 36 19.15 0.79 -13.38
N PRO A 37 20.18 0.66 -12.53
CA PRO A 37 20.05 0.92 -11.09
C PRO A 37 19.51 2.32 -10.76
N ALA A 38 19.86 3.33 -11.56
CA ALA A 38 19.36 4.69 -11.40
C ALA A 38 17.84 4.77 -11.67
N VAL A 39 17.36 4.11 -12.73
CA VAL A 39 15.93 4.08 -13.06
C VAL A 39 15.16 3.26 -12.03
N GLN A 40 15.69 2.13 -11.57
CA GLN A 40 15.08 1.34 -10.49
C GLN A 40 14.91 2.18 -9.22
N THR A 41 15.95 2.92 -8.83
CA THR A 41 15.92 3.80 -7.65
C THR A 41 14.91 4.93 -7.81
N ALA A 42 14.87 5.57 -8.99
CA ALA A 42 13.91 6.64 -9.27
C ALA A 42 12.45 6.14 -9.22
N VAL A 43 12.16 5.00 -9.86
CA VAL A 43 10.82 4.40 -9.87
C VAL A 43 10.42 3.95 -8.46
N ALA A 44 11.29 3.25 -7.74
CA ALA A 44 11.01 2.80 -6.39
C ALA A 44 10.75 3.98 -5.44
N THR A 45 11.54 5.05 -5.55
CA THR A 45 11.36 6.29 -4.77
C THR A 45 10.03 6.96 -5.08
N ALA A 46 9.67 7.07 -6.37
CA ALA A 46 8.39 7.64 -6.80
C ALA A 46 7.20 6.82 -6.29
N LEU A 47 7.26 5.49 -6.40
CA LEU A 47 6.22 4.59 -5.88
C LEU A 47 6.11 4.65 -4.35
N ALA A 48 7.24 4.74 -3.65
CA ALA A 48 7.25 4.92 -2.20
C ALA A 48 6.53 6.21 -1.80
N TRP A 49 6.88 7.35 -2.40
CA TRP A 49 6.17 8.61 -2.17
C TRP A 49 4.68 8.52 -2.50
N PHE A 50 4.35 7.93 -3.65
CA PHE A 50 2.97 7.73 -4.07
C PHE A 50 2.17 6.95 -3.01
N TRP A 51 2.69 5.83 -2.50
CA TRP A 51 2.00 5.04 -1.47
C TRP A 51 1.91 5.75 -0.13
N LEU A 52 2.97 6.42 0.32
CA LEU A 52 2.95 7.18 1.58
C LEU A 52 1.88 8.28 1.56
N LEU A 53 1.68 8.94 0.40
CA LEU A 53 0.69 10.00 0.24
C LEU A 53 -0.72 9.46 -0.06
N ALA A 54 -0.84 8.31 -0.71
CA ALA A 54 -2.13 7.71 -1.04
C ALA A 54 -2.78 6.99 0.16
N ALA A 55 -1.98 6.39 1.05
CA ALA A 55 -2.47 5.56 2.17
C ALA A 55 -3.43 6.30 3.14
N PRO A 56 -3.21 7.57 3.53
CA PRO A 56 -4.13 8.28 4.43
C PRO A 56 -5.56 8.36 3.91
N ARG A 57 -5.73 8.55 2.59
CA ARG A 57 -7.05 8.62 1.97
C ARG A 57 -7.84 7.34 2.18
N ALA A 58 -7.22 6.18 2.02
CA ALA A 58 -7.87 4.88 2.22
C ALA A 58 -8.39 4.72 3.66
N VAL A 59 -7.59 5.12 4.65
CA VAL A 59 -7.99 5.05 6.07
C VAL A 59 -9.10 6.06 6.40
N LEU A 60 -9.05 7.25 5.82
CA LEU A 60 -10.11 8.25 5.99
C LEU A 60 -11.43 7.80 5.34
N GLU A 61 -11.38 7.17 4.17
CA GLU A 61 -12.56 6.58 3.52
C GLU A 61 -13.13 5.43 4.36
N LEU A 62 -12.28 4.57 4.93
CA LEU A 62 -12.67 3.54 5.90
C LEU A 62 -13.36 4.14 7.13
N ALA A 63 -12.83 5.23 7.67
CA ALA A 63 -13.43 5.92 8.83
C ALA A 63 -14.80 6.53 8.51
N ARG A 64 -15.00 7.00 7.27
CA ARG A 64 -16.25 7.64 6.82
C ARG A 64 -17.32 6.63 6.42
N ARG A 65 -16.95 5.52 5.78
CA ARG A 65 -17.88 4.50 5.27
C ARG A 65 -17.82 3.25 6.16
N ARG A 66 -18.43 3.34 7.35
CA ARG A 66 -18.58 2.18 8.25
C ARG A 66 -19.58 1.19 7.65
N GLY A 67 -19.26 -0.10 7.68
CA GLY A 67 -20.11 -1.14 7.13
C GLY A 67 -19.53 -2.52 7.36
N PRO A 68 -20.35 -3.57 7.55
CA PRO A 68 -19.92 -4.88 8.05
C PRO A 68 -18.85 -5.59 7.22
N ALA A 69 -18.66 -5.19 5.96
CA ALA A 69 -17.61 -5.69 5.06
C ALA A 69 -16.25 -5.00 5.25
N SER A 70 -16.17 -3.90 6.00
CA SER A 70 -14.92 -3.15 6.20
C SER A 70 -13.89 -3.95 6.99
N ASP A 71 -12.60 -3.76 6.71
CA ASP A 71 -11.53 -4.50 7.37
C ASP A 71 -11.49 -4.23 8.88
N ALA A 72 -11.78 -2.99 9.30
CA ALA A 72 -11.89 -2.63 10.71
C ALA A 72 -13.05 -3.35 11.40
N ASP A 73 -14.18 -3.54 10.72
CA ASP A 73 -15.31 -4.28 11.25
C ASP A 73 -15.04 -5.80 11.25
N GLN A 74 -14.29 -6.32 10.29
CA GLN A 74 -13.80 -7.71 10.29
C GLN A 74 -12.86 -7.98 11.47
N LEU A 75 -11.89 -7.10 11.68
CA LEU A 75 -10.96 -7.18 12.82
C LEU A 75 -11.71 -7.05 14.14
N ALA A 76 -12.68 -6.16 14.24
CA ALA A 76 -13.53 -6.02 15.43
C ALA A 76 -14.27 -7.33 15.76
N ARG A 77 -14.80 -8.03 14.75
CA ARG A 77 -15.45 -9.33 14.97
C ARG A 77 -14.49 -10.42 15.42
N LEU A 78 -13.30 -10.47 14.83
CA LEU A 78 -12.29 -11.49 15.17
C LEU A 78 -11.68 -11.26 16.56
N THR A 79 -11.47 -10.01 16.95
CA THR A 79 -10.76 -9.63 18.18
C THR A 79 -11.67 -9.20 19.32
N ARG A 80 -12.97 -9.00 19.04
CA ARG A 80 -13.99 -8.46 19.96
C ARG A 80 -13.69 -7.05 20.50
N LEU A 81 -12.73 -6.35 19.88
CA LEU A 81 -12.41 -4.95 20.17
C LEU A 81 -13.24 -4.02 19.26
N PRO A 82 -13.54 -2.78 19.69
CA PRO A 82 -14.35 -1.86 18.90
C PRO A 82 -13.66 -1.48 17.58
N ALA A 83 -14.42 -1.43 16.47
CA ALA A 83 -13.89 -1.08 15.14
C ALA A 83 -13.18 0.29 15.11
N ALA A 84 -13.63 1.24 15.93
CA ALA A 84 -12.98 2.55 16.07
C ALA A 84 -11.52 2.46 16.54
N LEU A 85 -11.20 1.49 17.40
CA LEU A 85 -9.82 1.25 17.84
C LEU A 85 -8.96 0.77 16.67
N TRP A 86 -9.48 -0.14 15.84
CA TRP A 86 -8.78 -0.61 14.65
C TRP A 86 -8.56 0.50 13.63
N VAL A 87 -9.56 1.35 13.37
CA VAL A 87 -9.40 2.54 12.51
C VAL A 87 -8.32 3.48 13.05
N LEU A 88 -8.31 3.72 14.36
CA LEU A 88 -7.31 4.58 15.01
C LEU A 88 -5.89 3.99 14.87
N LEU A 89 -5.74 2.68 15.09
CA LEU A 89 -4.47 1.98 14.95
C LEU A 89 -3.98 2.02 13.49
N LEU A 90 -4.86 1.78 12.52
CA LEU A 90 -4.53 1.87 11.10
C LEU A 90 -4.14 3.30 10.70
N LEU A 91 -4.81 4.31 11.24
CA LEU A 91 -4.47 5.71 11.02
C LEU A 91 -3.11 6.04 11.64
N ALA A 92 -2.85 5.61 12.87
CA ALA A 92 -1.58 5.82 13.55
C ALA A 92 -0.43 5.14 12.79
N ALA A 93 -0.61 3.89 12.34
CA ALA A 93 0.36 3.19 11.50
C ALA A 93 0.61 3.93 10.17
N THR A 94 -0.45 4.44 9.53
CA THR A 94 -0.35 5.20 8.29
C THR A 94 0.42 6.51 8.47
N VAL A 95 0.13 7.27 9.53
CA VAL A 95 0.81 8.54 9.80
C VAL A 95 2.27 8.30 10.20
N THR A 96 2.54 7.32 11.05
CA THR A 96 3.91 7.00 11.48
C THR A 96 4.77 6.53 10.32
N THR A 97 4.25 5.66 9.45
CA THR A 97 4.96 5.22 8.24
C THR A 97 5.13 6.34 7.23
N ALA A 98 4.15 7.23 7.04
CA ALA A 98 4.28 8.40 6.17
C ALA A 98 5.40 9.35 6.66
N VAL A 99 5.44 9.64 7.96
CA VAL A 99 6.46 10.52 8.53
C VAL A 99 7.84 9.85 8.49
N ALA A 100 7.97 8.62 8.98
CA ALA A 100 9.24 7.92 9.03
C ALA A 100 9.78 7.64 7.62
N GLY A 101 8.94 7.08 6.74
CA GLY A 101 9.29 6.80 5.34
C GLY A 101 9.64 8.07 4.57
N GLY A 102 8.85 9.14 4.72
CA GLY A 102 9.14 10.43 4.09
C GLY A 102 10.50 11.00 4.53
N ARG A 103 10.82 10.91 5.82
CA ARG A 103 12.14 11.32 6.34
C ARG A 103 13.28 10.50 5.73
N LEU A 104 13.10 9.18 5.62
CA LEU A 104 14.12 8.30 5.02
C LEU A 104 14.34 8.61 3.54
N LEU A 105 13.26 8.86 2.78
CA LEU A 105 13.35 9.21 1.36
C LEU A 105 14.03 10.57 1.15
N VAL A 106 13.73 11.57 1.98
CA VAL A 106 14.42 12.87 1.93
C VAL A 106 15.90 12.72 2.30
N ALA A 107 16.22 12.00 3.36
CA ALA A 107 17.61 11.77 3.77
C ALA A 107 18.41 11.05 2.67
N ALA A 108 17.81 10.03 2.04
CA ALA A 108 18.42 9.32 0.92
C ALA A 108 18.65 10.25 -0.28
N ALA A 109 17.71 11.14 -0.59
CA ALA A 109 17.87 12.10 -1.69
C ALA A 109 19.01 13.11 -1.44
N LEU A 110 19.15 13.59 -0.20
CA LEU A 110 20.25 14.48 0.19
C LEU A 110 21.62 13.79 0.14
N ALA A 111 21.68 12.51 0.51
CA ALA A 111 22.91 11.72 0.47
C ALA A 111 23.38 11.37 -0.96
N VAL A 112 22.48 11.37 -1.94
CA VAL A 112 22.82 11.13 -3.36
C VAL A 112 23.30 12.42 -4.06
N GLY A 113 22.92 13.60 -3.53
CA GLY A 113 23.25 14.90 -4.13
C GLY A 113 24.42 15.66 -3.51
N GLY A 114 24.97 15.20 -2.37
CA GLY A 114 26.16 15.75 -1.71
C GLY A 114 27.38 14.86 -1.91
#